data_AF-A0A7H4LKS6-F1
#
_entry.id   AF-A0A7H4LKS6-F1
#
_cell.length_a   1.000
_cell.length_b   1.000
_cell.length_c   1.000
_cell.angle_alpha   90.00
_cell.angle_beta   90.00
_cell.angle_gamma   90.00
#
_symmetry.space_group_name_H-M   'P 1'
#
loop_
_entity.id
_entity.type
_entity.pdbx_description
1 polymer ?
#
loop_
_entity_poly.entity_id
_entity_poly.type
_entity_poly.pdbx_seq_one_letter_code
_entity_poly.pdbx_strand_id
1 'polypeptide(L)'
;MATRPGPLTEWPWQCMGSFKYLVLAPAALHTAHRVVTKGWGDMSLAYAAILPALLLRMIHNQIWISLSRHQTARRKHIIVDRGLEFDQVDRESSWDDQIIFNGLFFYLAYAAVPNVSRMPVWITEGAIITALLHIGPVEFLYYWFHRALHHHFLYSRYHSHHHASIVTEPITSVIHPFAEHVVYFLLFSIPMMTPIFMGCGSVLAVVLYITYIDFMNNMGHCNFELVPKHIFHVFPALKYLMYTPSFHSLHHTQFRTNYSLFMPFYDYIYNTMDSSTDELYERTLKGTEETPDLVHLTHMTNLRSTYHLRVGIASIASRPSESPVWYMWMIWPVAWLSMVLAWVYGSSAFVIESLTLKKFKMQTWAIPRYNFHYGLIWQRESINSLIEKAILDADGRGVRVLSLGLLNQAKQLNGSGELFTQKYPKLRVRLVDGSGLATAVVLKSIPLYTKQVFLFGSSSKVAHATATALCKRGVQVIMNQKNEYDMLKLRVPESSTAYLKFSSDEIPQVKVIWIWIGDIIDDKQQRRAPSGTIFIPTSQFPLKKTRKDCTYLSTPAMKIPETMQNVHACENWLPRRVMSAWRIAGIIHAQEGWNMHECGDDMMDIEKVWSAAIRHGFIPLSKA
;
A
#
# COMPACT_ATOMS: atom_id res chain seq x y z
N MET A 1 -19.39 7.54 -4.45
CA MET A 1 -20.47 7.80 -5.42
C MET A 1 -20.68 9.30 -5.55
N ALA A 2 -21.29 9.75 -6.65
CA ALA A 2 -21.67 11.14 -6.84
C ALA A 2 -22.60 11.62 -5.72
N THR A 3 -22.55 12.93 -5.41
CA THR A 3 -23.30 13.50 -4.28
C THR A 3 -24.82 13.37 -4.41
N ARG A 4 -25.35 13.32 -5.65
CA ARG A 4 -26.75 13.08 -5.98
C ARG A 4 -26.83 12.21 -7.23
N PRO A 5 -26.68 10.87 -7.14
CA PRO A 5 -26.54 10.00 -8.30
C PRO A 5 -27.63 10.22 -9.38
N GLY A 6 -27.22 10.34 -10.64
CA GLY A 6 -28.14 10.38 -11.79
C GLY A 6 -28.49 8.98 -12.32
N PRO A 7 -29.37 8.88 -13.34
CA PRO A 7 -29.59 7.63 -14.07
C PRO A 7 -28.28 7.06 -14.61
N LEU A 8 -28.14 5.73 -14.59
CA LEU A 8 -26.94 5.02 -15.07
C LEU A 8 -25.63 5.47 -14.38
N THR A 9 -25.70 5.81 -13.09
CA THR A 9 -24.49 6.11 -12.30
C THR A 9 -23.67 4.84 -12.05
N GLU A 10 -24.36 3.74 -11.70
CA GLU A 10 -23.76 2.46 -11.36
C GLU A 10 -23.41 1.63 -12.60
N TRP A 11 -22.33 0.85 -12.51
CA TRP A 11 -21.94 -0.07 -13.57
C TRP A 11 -22.92 -1.25 -13.66
N PRO A 12 -23.26 -1.77 -14.86
CA PRO A 12 -24.23 -2.86 -15.00
C PRO A 12 -23.87 -4.14 -14.23
N TRP A 13 -22.58 -4.37 -13.95
CA TRP A 13 -22.08 -5.52 -13.21
C TRP A 13 -21.62 -5.19 -11.78
N GLN A 14 -21.97 -4.02 -11.24
CA GLN A 14 -21.56 -3.62 -9.89
C GLN A 14 -21.98 -4.65 -8.83
N CYS A 15 -23.17 -5.26 -8.98
CA CYS A 15 -23.66 -6.31 -8.10
C CYS A 15 -22.81 -7.60 -8.10
N MET A 16 -21.99 -7.81 -9.14
CA MET A 16 -21.11 -8.98 -9.25
C MET A 16 -19.85 -8.84 -8.40
N GLY A 17 -19.50 -7.64 -7.93
CA GLY A 17 -18.30 -7.38 -7.15
C GLY A 17 -17.05 -7.98 -7.81
N SER A 18 -16.32 -8.83 -7.07
CA SER A 18 -15.11 -9.52 -7.56
C SER A 18 -15.35 -10.50 -8.72
N PHE A 19 -16.60 -10.87 -9.02
CA PHE A 19 -16.97 -11.77 -10.13
C PHE A 19 -17.21 -11.04 -11.46
N LYS A 20 -17.04 -9.71 -11.51
CA LYS A 20 -17.26 -8.90 -12.71
C LYS A 20 -16.53 -9.37 -13.98
N TYR A 21 -15.40 -10.07 -13.85
CA TYR A 21 -14.68 -10.63 -14.99
C TYR A 21 -15.48 -11.69 -15.77
N LEU A 22 -16.53 -12.26 -15.17
CA LEU A 22 -17.46 -13.17 -15.87
C LEU A 22 -18.22 -12.48 -17.01
N VAL A 23 -18.26 -11.14 -17.07
CA VAL A 23 -18.77 -10.39 -18.22
C VAL A 23 -18.04 -10.77 -19.52
N LEU A 24 -16.76 -11.13 -19.44
CA LEU A 24 -15.95 -11.58 -20.58
C LEU A 24 -16.02 -13.10 -20.83
N ALA A 25 -16.76 -13.86 -20.01
CA ALA A 25 -16.85 -15.32 -20.15
C ALA A 25 -17.38 -15.77 -21.53
N PRO A 26 -18.39 -15.11 -22.15
CA PRO A 26 -18.83 -15.47 -23.50
C PRO A 26 -17.72 -15.34 -24.55
N ALA A 27 -16.90 -14.28 -24.47
CA ALA A 27 -15.77 -14.08 -25.37
C ALA A 27 -14.66 -15.12 -25.15
N ALA A 28 -14.40 -15.48 -23.88
CA ALA A 28 -13.45 -16.55 -23.54
C ALA A 28 -13.91 -17.91 -24.08
N LEU A 29 -15.19 -18.26 -23.90
CA LEU A 29 -15.78 -19.50 -24.41
C LEU A 29 -15.78 -19.54 -25.94
N HIS A 30 -16.13 -18.43 -26.59
CA HIS A 30 -16.07 -18.32 -28.05
C HIS A 30 -14.64 -18.51 -28.58
N THR A 31 -13.64 -17.91 -27.90
CA THR A 31 -12.23 -18.11 -28.23
C THR A 31 -11.81 -19.57 -28.10
N ALA A 32 -12.14 -20.21 -26.96
CA ALA A 32 -11.82 -21.61 -26.73
C ALA A 32 -12.47 -22.52 -27.78
N HIS A 33 -13.75 -22.30 -28.10
CA HIS A 33 -14.44 -23.04 -29.14
C HIS A 33 -13.76 -22.89 -30.51
N ARG A 34 -13.39 -21.66 -30.92
CA ARG A 34 -12.67 -21.44 -32.19
C ARG A 34 -11.31 -22.13 -32.23
N VAL A 35 -10.54 -22.04 -31.15
CA VAL A 35 -9.22 -22.70 -31.06
C VAL A 35 -9.37 -24.22 -31.16
N VAL A 36 -10.36 -24.81 -30.49
CA VAL A 36 -10.63 -26.26 -30.54
C VAL A 36 -11.13 -26.72 -31.91
N THR A 37 -11.99 -25.95 -32.56
CA THR A 37 -12.64 -26.36 -33.81
C THR A 37 -11.84 -26.03 -35.08
N LYS A 38 -11.09 -24.93 -35.07
CA LYS A 38 -10.39 -24.41 -36.26
C LYS A 38 -8.89 -24.20 -36.08
N GLY A 39 -8.36 -24.43 -34.88
CA GLY A 39 -6.96 -24.18 -34.54
C GLY A 39 -6.62 -22.70 -34.40
N TRP A 40 -5.39 -22.41 -33.97
CA TRP A 40 -4.90 -21.04 -33.75
C TRP A 40 -4.73 -20.23 -35.04
N GLY A 41 -4.52 -20.89 -36.19
CA GLY A 41 -4.24 -20.24 -37.47
C GLY A 41 -5.45 -19.52 -38.11
N ASP A 42 -6.68 -19.83 -37.68
CA ASP A 42 -7.91 -19.20 -38.20
C ASP A 42 -8.26 -17.86 -37.51
N MET A 43 -7.51 -17.47 -36.48
CA MET A 43 -7.74 -16.20 -35.79
C MET A 43 -7.17 -15.02 -36.59
N SER A 44 -8.05 -14.11 -37.01
CA SER A 44 -7.64 -12.80 -37.53
C SER A 44 -6.76 -12.06 -36.52
N LEU A 45 -5.82 -11.28 -37.02
CA LEU A 45 -4.91 -10.47 -36.20
C LEU A 45 -5.65 -9.59 -35.18
N ALA A 46 -6.73 -8.92 -35.61
CA ALA A 46 -7.52 -8.05 -34.74
C ALA A 46 -8.07 -8.80 -33.52
N TYR A 47 -8.67 -9.98 -33.71
CA TYR A 47 -9.19 -10.81 -32.62
C TYR A 47 -8.09 -11.28 -31.68
N ALA A 48 -6.95 -11.72 -32.24
CA ALA A 48 -5.80 -12.18 -31.47
C ALA A 48 -5.17 -11.09 -30.61
N ALA A 49 -5.26 -9.83 -31.05
CA ALA A 49 -4.70 -8.67 -30.34
C ALA A 49 -5.58 -8.18 -29.17
N ILE A 50 -6.88 -8.50 -29.12
CA ILE A 50 -7.81 -7.96 -28.09
C ILE A 50 -7.33 -8.31 -26.67
N LEU A 51 -7.15 -9.60 -26.36
CA LEU A 51 -6.78 -10.02 -25.02
C LEU A 51 -5.38 -9.50 -24.60
N PRO A 52 -4.32 -9.62 -25.42
CA PRO A 52 -3.03 -9.01 -25.12
C PRO A 52 -3.11 -7.50 -24.91
N ALA A 53 -3.91 -6.77 -25.70
CA ALA A 53 -4.09 -5.33 -25.52
C ALA A 53 -4.77 -5.00 -24.18
N LEU A 54 -5.82 -5.72 -23.78
CA LEU A 54 -6.46 -5.53 -22.47
C LEU A 54 -5.51 -5.82 -21.31
N LEU A 55 -4.71 -6.89 -21.41
CA LEU A 55 -3.69 -7.21 -20.41
C LEU A 55 -2.58 -6.16 -20.34
N LEU A 56 -2.14 -5.66 -21.51
CA LEU A 56 -1.15 -4.59 -21.59
C LEU A 56 -1.65 -3.34 -20.88
N ARG A 57 -2.94 -2.97 -21.06
CA ARG A 57 -3.55 -1.84 -20.35
C ARG A 57 -3.57 -2.06 -18.84
N MET A 58 -3.91 -3.26 -18.37
CA MET A 58 -3.91 -3.59 -16.94
C MET A 58 -2.51 -3.44 -16.34
N ILE A 59 -1.49 -3.98 -17.03
CA ILE A 59 -0.08 -3.90 -16.61
C ILE A 59 0.40 -2.43 -16.63
N HIS A 60 0.09 -1.69 -17.69
CA HIS A 60 0.48 -0.30 -17.86
C HIS A 60 -0.07 0.58 -16.73
N ASN A 61 -1.37 0.48 -16.43
CA ASN A 61 -1.98 1.19 -15.31
C ASN A 61 -1.34 0.80 -13.97
N GLN A 62 -1.11 -0.50 -13.72
CA GLN A 62 -0.48 -0.94 -12.48
C GLN A 62 0.96 -0.41 -12.32
N ILE A 63 1.75 -0.33 -13.40
CA ILE A 63 3.09 0.29 -13.37
C ILE A 63 2.99 1.76 -12.96
N TRP A 64 2.06 2.51 -13.55
CA TRP A 64 1.84 3.91 -13.20
C TRP A 64 1.40 4.10 -11.75
N ILE A 65 0.47 3.27 -11.25
CA ILE A 65 0.04 3.30 -9.83
C ILE A 65 1.25 3.08 -8.93
N SER A 66 2.05 2.04 -9.20
CA SER A 66 3.25 1.73 -8.42
C SER A 66 4.27 2.89 -8.47
N LEU A 67 4.48 3.49 -9.64
CA LEU A 67 5.38 4.63 -9.79
C LEU A 67 4.88 5.87 -9.01
N SER A 68 3.60 6.23 -9.18
CA SER A 68 2.97 7.36 -8.48
C SER A 68 3.06 7.20 -6.96
N ARG A 69 2.74 6.02 -6.43
CA ARG A 69 2.83 5.75 -4.99
C ARG A 69 4.26 5.75 -4.48
N HIS A 70 5.22 5.25 -5.26
CA HIS A 70 6.62 5.32 -4.90
C HIS A 70 7.12 6.78 -4.81
N GLN A 71 6.75 7.63 -5.77
CA GLN A 71 7.09 9.05 -5.74
C GLN A 71 6.38 9.79 -4.60
N THR A 72 5.11 9.46 -4.36
CA THR A 72 4.31 10.01 -3.26
C THR A 72 4.92 9.64 -1.90
N ALA A 73 5.43 8.42 -1.72
CA ALA A 73 6.12 8.00 -0.50
C ALA A 73 7.42 8.79 -0.26
N ARG A 74 8.16 9.14 -1.34
CA ARG A 74 9.39 9.94 -1.26
C ARG A 74 9.14 11.44 -1.07
N ARG A 75 7.96 11.93 -1.45
CA ARG A 75 7.49 13.32 -1.27
C ARG A 75 8.32 14.41 -1.95
N LYS A 76 9.30 14.07 -2.80
CA LYS A 76 10.21 15.07 -3.40
C LYS A 76 9.52 15.99 -4.40
N HIS A 77 8.74 15.42 -5.32
CA HIS A 77 8.11 16.15 -6.44
C HIS A 77 6.58 16.09 -6.39
N ILE A 78 6.01 15.94 -5.19
CA ILE A 78 4.55 15.85 -5.02
C ILE A 78 3.89 17.17 -5.38
N ILE A 79 2.69 17.09 -5.98
CA ILE A 79 1.94 18.27 -6.42
C ILE A 79 0.95 18.69 -5.35
N VAL A 80 0.10 17.76 -4.92
CA VAL A 80 -0.90 17.95 -3.87
C VAL A 80 -0.44 17.26 -2.59
N ASP A 81 -0.16 18.06 -1.56
CA ASP A 81 0.18 17.57 -0.24
C ASP A 81 -1.07 17.45 0.66
N ARG A 82 -1.84 16.39 0.44
CA ARG A 82 -2.96 15.97 1.30
C ARG A 82 -2.87 14.46 1.57
N GLY A 83 -3.52 14.00 2.63
CA GLY A 83 -3.53 12.59 3.00
C GLY A 83 -4.38 11.75 2.04
N LEU A 84 -3.82 10.66 1.53
CA LEU A 84 -4.57 9.61 0.85
C LEU A 84 -5.05 8.58 1.88
N GLU A 85 -6.37 8.40 1.98
CA GLU A 85 -7.03 7.58 3.00
C GLU A 85 -7.71 6.33 2.39
N PHE A 86 -8.06 5.36 3.25
CA PHE A 86 -8.75 4.13 2.83
C PHE A 86 -10.04 4.37 2.02
N ASP A 87 -10.81 5.40 2.34
CA ASP A 87 -12.06 5.72 1.63
C ASP A 87 -11.81 6.03 0.16
N GLN A 88 -10.67 6.65 -0.17
CA GLN A 88 -10.29 6.86 -1.56
C GLN A 88 -9.90 5.54 -2.22
N VAL A 89 -9.07 4.72 -1.58
CA VAL A 89 -8.67 3.42 -2.12
C VAL A 89 -9.88 2.53 -2.43
N ASP A 90 -10.90 2.56 -1.58
CA ASP A 90 -12.12 1.78 -1.80
C ASP A 90 -12.93 2.30 -2.99
N ARG A 91 -13.08 3.62 -3.13
CA ARG A 91 -13.75 4.23 -4.29
C ARG A 91 -13.05 3.91 -5.59
N GLU A 92 -11.72 3.88 -5.59
CA GLU A 92 -10.91 3.68 -6.79
C GLU A 92 -10.62 2.19 -7.06
N SER A 93 -11.07 1.29 -6.18
CA SER A 93 -10.79 -0.15 -6.27
C SER A 93 -11.36 -0.85 -7.50
N SER A 94 -12.31 -0.23 -8.20
CA SER A 94 -12.96 -0.77 -9.39
C SER A 94 -12.47 -0.16 -10.71
N TRP A 95 -11.30 0.49 -10.71
CA TRP A 95 -10.69 1.16 -11.88
C TRP A 95 -10.59 0.29 -13.15
N ASP A 96 -10.56 -1.02 -13.02
CA ASP A 96 -10.50 -1.99 -14.11
C ASP A 96 -11.86 -2.26 -14.78
N ASP A 97 -12.97 -1.70 -14.28
CA ASP A 97 -14.30 -1.77 -14.92
C ASP A 97 -14.25 -1.23 -16.37
N GLN A 98 -13.50 -0.16 -16.60
CA GLN A 98 -13.29 0.39 -17.94
C GLN A 98 -12.60 -0.60 -18.89
N ILE A 99 -11.70 -1.45 -18.39
CA ILE A 99 -10.98 -2.42 -19.23
C ILE A 99 -11.94 -3.55 -19.61
N ILE A 100 -12.77 -4.00 -18.67
CA ILE A 100 -13.83 -5.00 -18.93
C ILE A 100 -14.81 -4.46 -19.98
N PHE A 101 -15.26 -3.21 -19.80
CA PHE A 101 -16.15 -2.53 -20.72
C PHE A 101 -15.56 -2.43 -22.12
N ASN A 102 -14.33 -1.94 -22.25
CA ASN A 102 -13.63 -1.85 -23.52
C ASN A 102 -13.45 -3.22 -24.17
N GLY A 103 -13.11 -4.26 -23.39
CA GLY A 103 -13.01 -5.62 -23.88
C GLY A 103 -14.30 -6.14 -24.48
N LEU A 104 -15.43 -5.95 -23.78
CA LEU A 104 -16.75 -6.32 -24.29
C LEU A 104 -17.03 -5.64 -25.64
N PHE A 105 -16.79 -4.33 -25.74
CA PHE A 105 -17.02 -3.59 -26.98
C PHE A 105 -16.06 -3.96 -28.10
N PHE A 106 -14.81 -4.32 -27.81
CA PHE A 106 -13.88 -4.79 -28.84
C PHE A 106 -14.33 -6.13 -29.44
N TYR A 107 -14.81 -7.06 -28.61
CA TYR A 107 -15.37 -8.31 -29.10
C TYR A 107 -16.68 -8.10 -29.87
N LEU A 108 -17.55 -7.19 -29.42
CA LEU A 108 -18.77 -6.82 -30.16
C LEU A 108 -18.45 -6.14 -31.49
N ALA A 109 -17.51 -5.20 -31.53
CA ALA A 109 -17.07 -4.53 -32.73
C ALA A 109 -16.45 -5.52 -33.73
N TYR A 110 -15.67 -6.50 -33.25
CA TYR A 110 -15.16 -7.58 -34.09
C TYR A 110 -16.29 -8.40 -34.73
N ALA A 111 -17.35 -8.72 -33.97
CA ALA A 111 -18.47 -9.50 -34.46
C ALA A 111 -19.39 -8.70 -35.40
N ALA A 112 -19.59 -7.41 -35.13
CA ALA A 112 -20.59 -6.58 -35.81
C ALA A 112 -20.03 -5.78 -36.99
N VAL A 113 -18.72 -5.49 -37.03
CA VAL A 113 -18.11 -4.61 -38.05
C VAL A 113 -17.17 -5.43 -38.94
N PRO A 114 -17.56 -5.75 -40.19
CA PRO A 114 -16.76 -6.60 -41.08
C PRO A 114 -15.32 -6.12 -41.30
N ASN A 115 -15.11 -4.80 -41.36
CA ASN A 115 -13.80 -4.19 -41.56
C ASN A 115 -12.82 -4.49 -40.42
N VAL A 116 -13.31 -4.67 -39.18
CA VAL A 116 -12.47 -4.97 -38.01
C VAL A 116 -11.76 -6.31 -38.19
N SER A 117 -12.46 -7.32 -38.72
CA SER A 117 -11.89 -8.65 -38.95
C SER A 117 -10.76 -8.68 -40.00
N ARG A 118 -10.70 -7.66 -40.86
CA ARG A 118 -9.78 -7.56 -42.00
C ARG A 118 -8.67 -6.53 -41.80
N MET A 119 -8.57 -5.94 -40.61
CA MET A 119 -7.54 -4.92 -40.35
C MET A 119 -6.13 -5.51 -40.49
N PRO A 120 -5.26 -4.91 -41.31
CA PRO A 120 -3.86 -5.27 -41.33
C PRO A 120 -3.14 -4.79 -40.06
N VAL A 121 -1.86 -5.15 -39.94
CA VAL A 121 -1.01 -4.74 -38.81
C VAL A 121 -0.91 -3.23 -38.73
N TRP A 122 -0.58 -2.56 -39.84
CA TRP A 122 -0.30 -1.12 -39.89
C TRP A 122 -0.73 -0.49 -41.22
N ILE A 123 -1.35 0.69 -41.13
CA ILE A 123 -1.59 1.60 -42.26
C ILE A 123 -1.29 3.01 -41.79
N THR A 124 -0.32 3.68 -42.42
CA THR A 124 0.13 5.02 -42.03
C THR A 124 -0.96 6.08 -42.20
N GLU A 125 -1.73 6.05 -43.29
CA GLU A 125 -2.82 6.99 -43.54
C GLU A 125 -3.87 6.95 -42.42
N GLY A 126 -4.28 5.75 -42.01
CA GLY A 126 -5.21 5.57 -40.89
C GLY A 126 -4.66 6.11 -39.58
N ALA A 127 -3.36 5.87 -39.29
CA ALA A 127 -2.72 6.40 -38.10
C ALA A 127 -2.64 7.94 -38.10
N ILE A 128 -2.39 8.57 -39.25
CA ILE A 128 -2.42 10.03 -39.41
C ILE A 128 -3.84 10.56 -39.16
N ILE A 129 -4.85 9.92 -39.75
CA ILE A 129 -6.26 10.29 -39.53
C ILE A 129 -6.63 10.15 -38.04
N THR A 130 -6.24 9.07 -37.37
CA THR A 130 -6.43 8.92 -35.92
C THR A 130 -5.81 10.09 -35.15
N ALA A 131 -4.57 10.46 -35.45
CA ALA A 131 -3.89 11.56 -34.78
C ALA A 131 -4.60 12.91 -35.03
N LEU A 132 -4.96 13.22 -36.27
CA LEU A 132 -5.65 14.46 -36.63
C LEU A 132 -7.04 14.58 -35.98
N LEU A 133 -7.79 13.47 -35.94
CA LEU A 133 -9.08 13.41 -35.27
C LEU A 133 -8.96 13.59 -33.76
N HIS A 134 -7.86 13.10 -33.17
CA HIS A 134 -7.60 13.30 -31.76
C HIS A 134 -7.30 14.77 -31.43
N ILE A 135 -6.26 15.35 -32.05
CA ILE A 135 -5.79 16.70 -31.73
C ILE A 135 -6.79 17.81 -32.08
N GLY A 136 -7.76 17.54 -32.96
CA GLY A 136 -8.79 18.48 -33.34
C GLY A 136 -10.15 18.13 -32.70
N PRO A 137 -11.02 17.36 -33.39
CA PRO A 137 -12.37 17.07 -32.95
C PRO A 137 -12.50 16.51 -31.53
N VAL A 138 -11.67 15.54 -31.15
CA VAL A 138 -11.81 14.89 -29.83
C VAL A 138 -11.48 15.84 -28.70
N GLU A 139 -10.37 16.56 -28.78
CA GLU A 139 -9.98 17.57 -27.78
C GLU A 139 -11.04 18.67 -27.64
N PHE A 140 -11.57 19.17 -28.77
CA PHE A 140 -12.63 20.18 -28.76
C PHE A 140 -13.92 19.67 -28.09
N LEU A 141 -14.40 18.50 -28.49
CA LEU A 141 -15.63 17.91 -27.95
C LEU A 141 -15.46 17.55 -26.47
N TYR A 142 -14.30 17.01 -26.07
CA TYR A 142 -13.99 16.75 -24.67
C TYR A 142 -14.05 18.03 -23.85
N TYR A 143 -13.36 19.10 -24.28
CA TYR A 143 -13.26 20.35 -23.53
C TYR A 143 -14.65 20.90 -23.17
N TRP A 144 -15.57 20.95 -24.15
CA TRP A 144 -16.91 21.44 -23.92
C TRP A 144 -17.77 20.50 -23.09
N PHE A 145 -17.66 19.19 -23.30
CA PHE A 145 -18.38 18.21 -22.50
C PHE A 145 -17.91 18.25 -21.03
N HIS A 146 -16.60 18.28 -20.81
CA HIS A 146 -16.00 18.37 -19.49
C HIS A 146 -16.40 19.68 -18.79
N ARG A 147 -16.35 20.81 -19.48
CA ARG A 147 -16.86 22.08 -18.93
C ARG A 147 -18.34 22.02 -18.58
N ALA A 148 -19.17 21.33 -19.39
CA ALA A 148 -20.58 21.10 -19.08
C ALA A 148 -20.77 20.19 -17.85
N LEU A 149 -19.92 19.17 -17.67
CA LEU A 149 -19.93 18.31 -16.49
C LEU A 149 -19.67 19.10 -15.18
N HIS A 150 -18.97 20.23 -15.26
CA HIS A 150 -18.78 21.15 -14.13
C HIS A 150 -19.95 22.11 -13.87
N HIS A 151 -20.99 22.07 -14.69
CA HIS A 151 -22.26 22.70 -14.34
C HIS A 151 -22.91 21.96 -13.17
N HIS A 152 -23.43 22.71 -12.18
CA HIS A 152 -23.90 22.18 -10.88
C HIS A 152 -24.80 20.93 -10.97
N PHE A 153 -25.66 20.86 -12.00
CA PHE A 153 -26.55 19.73 -12.24
C PHE A 153 -25.81 18.44 -12.59
N LEU A 154 -24.91 18.50 -13.58
CA LEU A 154 -24.12 17.35 -14.04
C LEU A 154 -23.01 17.01 -13.05
N TYR A 155 -22.42 18.02 -12.42
CA TYR A 155 -21.37 17.82 -11.43
C TYR A 155 -21.86 16.97 -10.26
N SER A 156 -22.98 17.38 -9.63
CA SER A 156 -23.53 16.65 -8.48
C SER A 156 -23.94 15.21 -8.81
N ARG A 157 -24.29 14.92 -10.08
CA ARG A 157 -24.80 13.61 -10.54
C ARG A 157 -23.77 12.66 -11.09
N TYR A 158 -22.77 13.19 -11.79
CA TYR A 158 -21.83 12.39 -12.58
C TYR A 158 -20.40 12.72 -12.17
N HIS A 159 -19.98 13.98 -12.30
CA HIS A 159 -18.56 14.31 -12.24
C HIS A 159 -17.97 14.49 -10.82
N SER A 160 -18.82 14.75 -9.81
CA SER A 160 -18.38 14.90 -8.41
C SER A 160 -17.75 13.62 -7.84
N HIS A 161 -18.05 12.45 -8.42
CA HIS A 161 -17.43 11.20 -8.00
C HIS A 161 -15.94 11.15 -8.35
N HIS A 162 -15.58 11.61 -9.55
CA HIS A 162 -14.20 11.72 -10.02
C HIS A 162 -13.41 12.72 -9.16
N HIS A 163 -14.00 13.90 -8.93
CA HIS A 163 -13.43 14.97 -8.10
C HIS A 163 -13.39 14.69 -6.60
N ALA A 164 -14.01 13.60 -6.14
CA ALA A 164 -13.89 13.17 -4.75
C ALA A 164 -12.45 12.75 -4.40
N SER A 165 -11.63 12.42 -5.40
CA SER A 165 -10.23 12.04 -5.27
C SER A 165 -9.30 13.21 -5.56
N ILE A 166 -9.20 14.14 -4.60
CA ILE A 166 -8.38 15.36 -4.73
C ILE A 166 -6.88 15.03 -4.83
N VAL A 167 -6.43 14.01 -4.11
CA VAL A 167 -5.07 13.47 -4.26
C VAL A 167 -5.14 12.42 -5.37
N THR A 168 -5.01 12.86 -6.62
CA THR A 168 -5.19 11.95 -7.75
C THR A 168 -4.17 10.80 -7.71
N GLU A 169 -4.62 9.60 -8.04
CA GLU A 169 -3.77 8.49 -8.46
C GLU A 169 -3.98 8.27 -9.97
N PRO A 170 -3.06 7.62 -10.70
CA PRO A 170 -3.23 7.38 -12.15
C PRO A 170 -4.60 6.81 -12.52
N ILE A 171 -5.13 5.91 -11.69
CA ILE A 171 -6.44 5.30 -11.85
C ILE A 171 -7.63 6.24 -11.61
N THR A 172 -7.46 7.36 -10.89
CA THR A 172 -8.50 8.38 -10.74
C THR A 172 -9.03 8.84 -12.10
N SER A 173 -8.17 8.83 -13.13
CA SER A 173 -8.51 9.16 -14.52
C SER A 173 -9.62 8.31 -15.14
N VAL A 174 -9.91 7.13 -14.58
CA VAL A 174 -10.95 6.22 -15.09
C VAL A 174 -12.08 5.99 -14.09
N ILE A 175 -12.01 6.60 -12.90
CA ILE A 175 -13.08 6.52 -11.90
C ILE A 175 -14.16 7.54 -12.21
N HIS A 176 -15.13 7.09 -13.01
CA HIS A 176 -16.29 7.84 -13.43
C HIS A 176 -17.56 7.00 -13.27
N PRO A 177 -18.72 7.62 -13.03
CA PRO A 177 -20.00 6.93 -13.18
C PRO A 177 -20.18 6.37 -14.59
N PHE A 178 -20.97 5.29 -14.69
CA PHE A 178 -21.10 4.53 -15.92
C PHE A 178 -21.56 5.37 -17.12
N ALA A 179 -22.58 6.22 -16.94
CA ALA A 179 -23.07 7.11 -18.01
C ALA A 179 -21.99 8.05 -18.56
N GLU A 180 -21.20 8.65 -17.66
CA GLU A 180 -20.10 9.54 -18.04
C GLU A 180 -19.01 8.78 -18.80
N HIS A 181 -18.69 7.56 -18.33
CA HIS A 181 -17.74 6.70 -19.00
C HIS A 181 -18.20 6.27 -20.41
N VAL A 182 -19.50 6.02 -20.62
CA VAL A 182 -20.04 5.71 -21.95
C VAL A 182 -19.83 6.89 -22.91
N VAL A 183 -20.04 8.13 -22.47
CA VAL A 183 -19.81 9.32 -23.31
C VAL A 183 -18.33 9.46 -23.67
N TYR A 184 -17.43 9.26 -22.70
CA TYR A 184 -15.99 9.25 -22.97
C TYR A 184 -15.58 8.13 -23.92
N PHE A 185 -16.13 6.93 -23.76
CA PHE A 185 -15.86 5.82 -24.68
C PHE A 185 -16.31 6.15 -26.11
N LEU A 186 -17.52 6.70 -26.29
CA LEU A 186 -18.02 7.12 -27.60
C LEU A 186 -17.12 8.19 -28.22
N LEU A 187 -16.71 9.17 -27.44
CA LEU A 187 -15.79 10.22 -27.88
C LEU A 187 -14.44 9.64 -28.35
N PHE A 188 -13.83 8.77 -27.55
CA PHE A 188 -12.56 8.12 -27.91
C PHE A 188 -12.69 7.06 -29.00
N SER A 189 -13.90 6.58 -29.29
CA SER A 189 -14.16 5.68 -30.41
C SER A 189 -14.04 6.39 -31.77
N ILE A 190 -14.20 7.71 -31.84
CA ILE A 190 -14.17 8.48 -33.10
C ILE A 190 -12.85 8.27 -33.86
N PRO A 191 -11.65 8.45 -33.25
CA PRO A 191 -10.38 8.27 -33.97
C PRO A 191 -10.01 6.82 -34.25
N MET A 192 -10.66 5.86 -33.58
CA MET A 192 -10.49 4.42 -33.84
C MET A 192 -11.40 3.97 -34.98
N MET A 193 -12.68 4.29 -34.92
CA MET A 193 -13.70 3.80 -35.85
C MET A 193 -13.66 4.51 -37.20
N THR A 194 -13.28 5.80 -37.25
CA THR A 194 -13.28 6.55 -38.52
C THR A 194 -12.32 5.94 -39.55
N PRO A 195 -11.04 5.67 -39.25
CA PRO A 195 -10.16 4.96 -40.20
C PRO A 195 -10.67 3.56 -40.55
N ILE A 196 -11.28 2.84 -39.60
CA ILE A 196 -11.83 1.49 -39.83
C ILE A 196 -12.97 1.55 -40.86
N PHE A 197 -13.87 2.53 -40.76
CA PHE A 197 -14.95 2.70 -41.73
C PHE A 197 -14.45 3.22 -43.07
N MET A 198 -13.38 4.01 -43.09
CA MET A 198 -12.71 4.45 -44.32
C MET A 198 -11.88 3.35 -45.01
N GLY A 199 -11.73 2.18 -44.38
CA GLY A 199 -10.94 1.06 -44.92
C GLY A 199 -9.43 1.21 -44.72
N CYS A 200 -8.97 2.21 -43.96
CA CYS A 200 -7.56 2.44 -43.64
C CYS A 200 -7.21 2.14 -42.17
N GLY A 201 -8.12 1.52 -41.41
CA GLY A 201 -7.89 1.12 -40.02
C GLY A 201 -6.83 0.02 -39.88
N SER A 202 -6.06 0.05 -38.80
CA SER A 202 -5.04 -0.98 -38.51
C SER A 202 -4.98 -1.34 -37.03
N VAL A 203 -4.62 -2.61 -36.77
CA VAL A 203 -4.61 -3.16 -35.40
C VAL A 203 -3.64 -2.40 -34.50
N LEU A 204 -2.42 -2.14 -34.99
CA LEU A 204 -1.40 -1.48 -34.19
C LEU A 204 -1.73 -0.01 -33.93
N ALA A 205 -2.36 0.71 -34.88
CA ALA A 205 -2.78 2.09 -34.66
C ALA A 205 -3.84 2.20 -33.53
N VAL A 206 -4.81 1.28 -33.48
CA VAL A 206 -5.80 1.22 -32.40
C VAL A 206 -5.13 0.96 -31.05
N VAL A 207 -4.23 -0.03 -30.97
CA VAL A 207 -3.50 -0.35 -29.74
C VAL A 207 -2.64 0.81 -29.26
N LEU A 208 -1.89 1.46 -30.16
CA LEU A 208 -1.06 2.62 -29.85
C LEU A 208 -1.91 3.81 -29.40
N TYR A 209 -3.04 4.07 -30.05
CA TYR A 209 -3.93 5.15 -29.66
C TYR A 209 -4.49 4.95 -28.25
N ILE A 210 -4.99 3.74 -27.93
CA ILE A 210 -5.47 3.43 -26.58
C ILE A 210 -4.33 3.56 -25.55
N THR A 211 -3.13 3.09 -25.90
CA THR A 211 -1.95 3.21 -25.03
C THR A 211 -1.60 4.69 -24.78
N TYR A 212 -1.70 5.54 -25.80
CA TYR A 212 -1.50 6.99 -25.68
C TYR A 212 -2.54 7.64 -24.76
N ILE A 213 -3.83 7.31 -24.93
CA ILE A 213 -4.91 7.81 -24.03
C ILE A 213 -4.62 7.40 -22.58
N ASP A 214 -4.31 6.12 -22.34
CA ASP A 214 -3.99 5.62 -21.00
C ASP A 214 -2.73 6.30 -20.43
N PHE A 215 -1.70 6.54 -21.26
CA PHE A 215 -0.46 7.19 -20.83
C PHE A 215 -0.70 8.63 -20.40
N MET A 216 -1.37 9.42 -21.23
CA MET A 216 -1.63 10.82 -20.94
C MET A 216 -2.51 10.96 -19.70
N ASN A 217 -3.58 10.17 -19.59
CA ASN A 217 -4.44 10.15 -18.41
C ASN A 217 -3.69 9.77 -17.13
N ASN A 218 -2.87 8.71 -17.17
CA ASN A 218 -2.09 8.28 -16.02
C ASN A 218 -1.06 9.34 -15.61
N MET A 219 -0.40 9.97 -16.58
CA MET A 219 0.53 11.07 -16.34
C MET A 219 -0.17 12.27 -15.69
N GLY A 220 -1.35 12.67 -16.18
CA GLY A 220 -2.10 13.80 -15.62
C GLY A 220 -2.53 13.60 -14.16
N HIS A 221 -2.74 12.35 -13.75
CA HIS A 221 -3.28 12.00 -12.43
C HIS A 221 -2.24 11.39 -11.49
N CYS A 222 -0.94 11.40 -11.84
CA CYS A 222 0.06 10.71 -11.03
C CYS A 222 0.48 11.44 -9.75
N ASN A 223 0.05 12.69 -9.54
CA ASN A 223 0.36 13.55 -8.38
C ASN A 223 1.87 13.77 -8.11
N PHE A 224 2.71 13.64 -9.14
CA PHE A 224 4.10 14.12 -9.10
C PHE A 224 4.48 14.73 -10.45
N GLU A 225 5.31 15.77 -10.43
CA GLU A 225 5.78 16.39 -11.67
C GLU A 225 6.97 15.63 -12.25
N LEU A 226 6.88 15.26 -13.52
CA LEU A 226 7.93 14.51 -14.23
C LEU A 226 8.34 15.11 -15.57
N VAL A 227 7.61 16.12 -16.07
CA VAL A 227 7.87 16.73 -17.38
C VAL A 227 9.01 17.74 -17.23
N PRO A 228 10.19 17.49 -17.84
CA PRO A 228 11.33 18.39 -17.68
C PRO A 228 11.14 19.71 -18.45
N LYS A 229 11.57 20.83 -17.84
CA LYS A 229 11.51 22.18 -18.47
C LYS A 229 12.17 22.26 -19.83
N HIS A 230 13.26 21.50 -20.02
CA HIS A 230 14.01 21.50 -21.28
C HIS A 230 13.15 21.17 -22.49
N ILE A 231 12.12 20.31 -22.34
CA ILE A 231 11.24 19.95 -23.46
C ILE A 231 10.46 21.18 -23.96
N PHE A 232 9.95 22.02 -23.05
CA PHE A 232 9.25 23.25 -23.41
C PHE A 232 10.18 24.35 -23.91
N HIS A 233 11.47 24.34 -23.54
CA HIS A 233 12.44 25.26 -24.13
C HIS A 233 12.80 24.88 -25.57
N VAL A 234 12.96 23.58 -25.86
CA VAL A 234 13.28 23.10 -27.23
C VAL A 234 12.06 23.20 -28.14
N PHE A 235 10.86 22.90 -27.61
CA PHE A 235 9.60 22.96 -28.36
C PHE A 235 8.54 23.77 -27.59
N PRO A 236 8.57 25.12 -27.64
CA PRO A 236 7.65 25.97 -26.89
C PRO A 236 6.17 25.73 -27.18
N ALA A 237 5.83 25.37 -28.41
CA ALA A 237 4.46 25.05 -28.80
C ALA A 237 3.88 23.87 -28.01
N LEU A 238 4.72 22.94 -27.52
CA LEU A 238 4.26 21.77 -26.78
C LEU A 238 3.52 22.14 -25.49
N LYS A 239 3.79 23.31 -24.89
CA LYS A 239 3.06 23.84 -23.72
C LYS A 239 1.54 23.91 -23.96
N TYR A 240 1.13 24.11 -25.22
CA TYR A 240 -0.28 24.19 -25.61
C TYR A 240 -0.84 22.84 -26.10
N LEU A 241 0.03 21.94 -26.56
CA LEU A 241 -0.36 20.65 -27.16
C LEU A 241 -0.27 19.48 -26.17
N MET A 242 0.21 19.71 -24.96
CA MET A 242 0.36 18.68 -23.93
C MET A 242 0.34 19.32 -22.54
N TYR A 243 -0.58 18.89 -21.67
CA TYR A 243 -0.57 19.31 -20.28
C TYR A 243 0.60 18.68 -19.50
N THR A 244 0.87 19.22 -18.32
CA THR A 244 1.70 18.57 -17.31
C THR A 244 0.84 17.95 -16.20
N PRO A 245 1.37 16.98 -15.42
CA PRO A 245 0.73 16.53 -14.19
C PRO A 245 0.29 17.69 -13.28
N SER A 246 1.13 18.72 -13.14
CA SER A 246 0.81 19.91 -12.32
C SER A 246 -0.37 20.70 -12.86
N PHE A 247 -0.47 20.88 -14.19
CA PHE A 247 -1.60 21.55 -14.84
C PHE A 247 -2.92 20.83 -14.54
N HIS A 248 -2.95 19.50 -14.72
CA HIS A 248 -4.17 18.72 -14.49
C HIS A 248 -4.52 18.58 -13.01
N SER A 249 -3.53 18.51 -12.12
CA SER A 249 -3.78 18.49 -10.67
C SER A 249 -4.45 19.78 -10.16
N LEU A 250 -4.20 20.93 -10.80
CA LEU A 250 -4.92 22.17 -10.47
C LEU A 250 -6.42 22.05 -10.76
N HIS A 251 -6.79 21.34 -11.83
CA HIS A 251 -8.20 21.09 -12.13
C HIS A 251 -8.91 20.37 -10.95
N HIS A 252 -8.27 19.35 -10.38
CA HIS A 252 -8.78 18.58 -9.23
C HIS A 252 -8.78 19.34 -7.89
N THR A 253 -8.12 20.49 -7.81
CA THR A 253 -8.04 21.29 -6.57
C THR A 253 -8.83 22.59 -6.64
N GLN A 254 -8.92 23.21 -7.81
CA GLN A 254 -9.65 24.47 -8.04
C GLN A 254 -11.03 24.25 -8.69
N PHE A 255 -11.26 23.11 -9.34
CA PHE A 255 -12.51 22.66 -9.99
C PHE A 255 -13.02 23.54 -11.15
N ARG A 256 -12.61 24.80 -11.25
CA ARG A 256 -13.16 25.77 -12.20
C ARG A 256 -12.19 26.24 -13.29
N THR A 257 -11.06 25.58 -13.40
CA THR A 257 -9.95 25.92 -14.30
C THR A 257 -9.40 24.65 -14.93
N ASN A 258 -8.64 24.79 -16.02
CA ASN A 258 -7.88 23.71 -16.67
C ASN A 258 -8.76 22.52 -17.13
N TYR A 259 -9.68 22.75 -18.07
CA TYR A 259 -10.67 21.78 -18.55
C TYR A 259 -10.20 20.90 -19.72
N SER A 260 -9.04 21.17 -20.33
CA SER A 260 -8.52 20.42 -21.48
C SER A 260 -8.45 18.92 -21.24
N LEU A 261 -8.61 18.12 -22.31
CA LEU A 261 -8.30 16.69 -22.25
C LEU A 261 -6.80 16.48 -22.11
N PHE A 262 -6.01 16.79 -23.14
CA PHE A 262 -4.55 16.73 -23.07
C PHE A 262 -3.89 18.00 -23.60
N MET A 263 -4.61 18.82 -24.35
CA MET A 263 -4.09 20.03 -24.99
C MET A 263 -4.60 21.29 -24.27
N PRO A 264 -3.78 21.96 -23.43
CA PRO A 264 -4.15 23.22 -22.78
C PRO A 264 -4.58 24.33 -23.74
N PHE A 265 -4.30 24.21 -25.03
CA PHE A 265 -4.71 25.11 -26.11
C PHE A 265 -6.11 25.74 -25.91
N TYR A 266 -7.12 24.93 -25.60
CA TYR A 266 -8.48 25.44 -25.40
C TYR A 266 -8.65 26.25 -24.11
N ASP A 267 -7.95 25.89 -23.04
CA ASP A 267 -7.94 26.69 -21.80
C ASP A 267 -7.31 28.07 -21.99
N TYR A 268 -6.31 28.18 -22.86
CA TYR A 268 -5.74 29.47 -23.25
C TYR A 268 -6.72 30.29 -24.10
N ILE A 269 -7.37 29.68 -25.11
CA ILE A 269 -8.34 30.37 -25.97
C ILE A 269 -9.52 30.90 -25.18
N TYR A 270 -10.08 30.09 -24.29
CA TYR A 270 -11.30 30.43 -23.55
C TYR A 270 -11.01 31.04 -22.17
N ASN A 271 -9.74 31.34 -21.87
CA ASN A 271 -9.29 31.96 -20.62
C ASN A 271 -9.77 31.20 -19.37
N THR A 272 -9.65 29.87 -19.39
CA THR A 272 -9.95 28.97 -18.27
C THR A 272 -8.70 28.38 -17.63
N MET A 273 -7.51 28.82 -18.04
CA MET A 273 -6.23 28.41 -17.45
C MET A 273 -6.04 29.04 -16.07
N ASP A 274 -5.64 28.24 -15.07
CA ASP A 274 -5.41 28.72 -13.72
C ASP A 274 -4.14 29.58 -13.61
N SER A 275 -4.25 30.77 -13.02
CA SER A 275 -3.12 31.71 -12.90
C SER A 275 -1.89 31.15 -12.17
N SER A 276 -2.06 30.13 -11.32
CA SER A 276 -0.96 29.48 -10.58
C SER A 276 -0.25 28.36 -11.34
N THR A 277 -0.68 28.03 -12.56
CA THR A 277 -0.17 26.91 -13.38
C THR A 277 1.35 26.90 -13.49
N ASP A 278 1.94 28.01 -13.94
CA ASP A 278 3.38 28.09 -14.17
C ASP A 278 4.16 28.05 -12.85
N GLU A 279 3.68 28.75 -11.81
CA GLU A 279 4.31 28.74 -10.48
C GLU A 279 4.32 27.33 -9.86
N LEU A 280 3.18 26.61 -9.94
CA LEU A 280 3.06 25.27 -9.41
C LEU A 280 4.03 24.33 -10.11
N TYR A 281 4.05 24.32 -11.44
CA TYR A 281 4.97 23.50 -12.24
C TYR A 281 6.44 23.76 -11.89
N GLU A 282 6.82 25.04 -11.81
CA GLU A 282 8.17 25.45 -11.48
C GLU A 282 8.60 25.01 -10.08
N ARG A 283 7.68 25.10 -9.11
CA ARG A 283 7.89 24.69 -7.71
C ARG A 283 8.01 23.19 -7.56
N THR A 284 7.11 22.42 -8.15
CA THR A 284 7.07 20.95 -8.02
C THR A 284 8.28 20.30 -8.70
N LEU A 285 8.75 20.86 -9.83
CA LEU A 285 9.95 20.34 -10.50
C LEU A 285 11.23 20.58 -9.71
N LYS A 286 11.36 21.73 -9.00
CA LYS A 286 12.48 21.94 -8.06
C LYS A 286 12.46 20.89 -6.95
N GLY A 287 11.26 20.56 -6.49
CA GLY A 287 11.01 19.61 -5.41
C GLY A 287 11.38 20.16 -4.04
N THR A 288 10.95 19.44 -3.01
CA THR A 288 11.21 19.77 -1.61
C THR A 288 11.93 18.62 -0.93
N GLU A 289 13.10 18.90 -0.34
CA GLU A 289 13.75 17.94 0.55
C GLU A 289 13.13 18.05 1.95
N GLU A 290 12.31 17.05 2.29
CA GLU A 290 11.72 16.95 3.62
C GLU A 290 12.46 15.90 4.45
N THR A 291 13.06 16.32 5.57
CA THR A 291 13.59 15.40 6.57
C THR A 291 12.43 14.85 7.42
N PRO A 292 12.21 13.53 7.50
CA PRO A 292 11.24 12.96 8.41
C PRO A 292 11.74 13.01 9.85
N ASP A 293 10.82 13.17 10.80
CA ASP A 293 11.13 13.13 12.23
C ASP A 293 11.40 11.70 12.72
N LEU A 294 10.71 10.73 12.14
CA LEU A 294 10.81 9.31 12.45
C LEU A 294 10.94 8.49 11.18
N VAL A 295 11.82 7.50 11.22
CA VAL A 295 11.88 6.40 10.25
C VAL A 295 11.50 5.10 10.95
N HIS A 296 10.58 4.33 10.38
CA HIS A 296 10.31 2.95 10.76
C HIS A 296 10.96 2.00 9.75
N LEU A 297 11.89 1.17 10.21
CA LEU A 297 12.61 0.23 9.35
C LEU A 297 11.94 -1.14 9.39
N THR A 298 11.41 -1.60 8.26
CA THR A 298 10.71 -2.88 8.13
C THR A 298 11.34 -3.75 7.04
N HIS A 299 10.78 -4.91 6.77
CA HIS A 299 11.15 -5.78 5.65
C HIS A 299 9.97 -6.65 5.22
N MET A 300 10.08 -7.30 4.07
CA MET A 300 9.03 -8.20 3.59
C MET A 300 8.97 -9.47 4.46
N THR A 301 7.78 -9.99 4.72
CA THR A 301 7.62 -11.16 5.59
C THR A 301 7.64 -12.47 4.80
N ASN A 302 6.75 -12.59 3.82
CA ASN A 302 6.65 -13.72 2.90
C ASN A 302 6.49 -13.21 1.46
N LEU A 303 6.49 -14.10 0.46
CA LEU A 303 6.33 -13.72 -0.95
C LEU A 303 5.10 -12.84 -1.20
N ARG A 304 3.97 -13.13 -0.52
CA ARG A 304 2.71 -12.40 -0.66
C ARG A 304 2.79 -10.98 -0.11
N SER A 305 3.62 -10.74 0.92
CA SER A 305 3.77 -9.42 1.53
C SER A 305 4.25 -8.34 0.55
N THR A 306 4.90 -8.73 -0.56
CA THR A 306 5.26 -7.85 -1.68
C THR A 306 4.04 -7.09 -2.21
N TYR A 307 2.87 -7.73 -2.29
CA TYR A 307 1.64 -7.11 -2.77
C TYR A 307 0.94 -6.24 -1.73
N HIS A 308 1.30 -6.41 -0.46
CA HIS A 308 0.81 -5.58 0.64
C HIS A 308 1.71 -4.37 0.91
N LEU A 309 2.85 -4.25 0.22
CA LEU A 309 3.58 -2.99 0.18
C LEU A 309 2.69 -1.92 -0.46
N ARG A 310 2.75 -0.69 0.05
CA ARG A 310 1.95 0.44 -0.47
C ARG A 310 2.21 0.73 -1.94
N VAL A 311 3.45 0.54 -2.37
CA VAL A 311 3.89 0.67 -3.77
C VAL A 311 3.34 -0.46 -4.67
N GLY A 312 2.82 -1.54 -4.09
CA GLY A 312 2.25 -2.68 -4.80
C GLY A 312 0.81 -2.45 -5.26
N ILE A 313 -0.06 -3.43 -5.01
CA ILE A 313 -1.45 -3.41 -5.48
C ILE A 313 -2.31 -2.74 -4.40
N ALA A 314 -2.85 -1.56 -4.73
CA ALA A 314 -3.61 -0.72 -3.80
C ALA A 314 -4.71 -1.45 -3.03
N SER A 315 -5.56 -2.17 -3.76
CA SER A 315 -6.68 -2.91 -3.19
C SER A 315 -6.24 -4.02 -2.23
N ILE A 316 -5.11 -4.68 -2.52
CA ILE A 316 -4.52 -5.73 -1.68
C ILE A 316 -3.86 -5.11 -0.44
N ALA A 317 -3.04 -4.08 -0.61
CA ALA A 317 -2.37 -3.38 0.49
C ALA A 317 -3.36 -2.72 1.47
N SER A 318 -4.56 -2.35 1.01
CA SER A 318 -5.63 -1.81 1.85
C SER A 318 -6.26 -2.82 2.82
N ARG A 319 -5.90 -4.11 2.70
CA ARG A 319 -6.46 -5.22 3.49
C ARG A 319 -5.35 -5.94 4.25
N PRO A 320 -5.67 -6.55 5.42
CA PRO A 320 -4.72 -7.39 6.14
C PRO A 320 -4.17 -8.53 5.28
N SER A 321 -2.89 -8.89 5.46
CA SER A 321 -2.21 -9.92 4.66
C SER A 321 -2.77 -11.34 4.79
N GLU A 322 -3.57 -11.59 5.81
CA GLU A 322 -4.28 -12.87 5.99
C GLU A 322 -5.57 -12.96 5.16
N SER A 323 -6.02 -11.84 4.56
CA SER A 323 -7.24 -11.79 3.77
C SER A 323 -7.08 -12.67 2.51
N PRO A 324 -7.99 -13.63 2.27
CA PRO A 324 -7.90 -14.48 1.09
C PRO A 324 -8.18 -13.68 -0.18
N VAL A 325 -7.27 -13.76 -1.15
CA VAL A 325 -7.44 -13.19 -2.49
C VAL A 325 -7.23 -14.32 -3.49
N TRP A 326 -8.31 -14.77 -4.13
CA TRP A 326 -8.31 -15.99 -4.94
C TRP A 326 -7.29 -15.97 -6.09
N TYR A 327 -7.08 -14.80 -6.71
CA TYR A 327 -6.16 -14.61 -7.83
C TYR A 327 -4.70 -14.40 -7.41
N MET A 328 -4.37 -14.36 -6.11
CA MET A 328 -2.98 -14.24 -5.66
C MET A 328 -2.09 -15.38 -6.17
N TRP A 329 -2.67 -16.58 -6.35
CA TRP A 329 -1.96 -17.68 -6.98
C TRP A 329 -1.61 -17.33 -8.43
N MET A 330 -2.50 -16.73 -9.23
CA MET A 330 -2.16 -16.41 -10.62
C MET A 330 -0.97 -15.44 -10.75
N ILE A 331 -0.84 -14.50 -9.80
CA ILE A 331 0.26 -13.53 -9.77
C ILE A 331 1.47 -14.01 -8.95
N TRP A 332 1.50 -15.23 -8.41
CA TRP A 332 2.62 -15.73 -7.60
C TRP A 332 4.00 -15.63 -8.30
N PRO A 333 4.14 -15.87 -9.63
CA PRO A 333 5.44 -15.81 -10.29
C PRO A 333 6.05 -14.39 -10.26
N VAL A 334 5.21 -13.36 -10.31
CA VAL A 334 5.65 -11.96 -10.25
C VAL A 334 6.23 -11.63 -8.86
N ALA A 335 5.63 -12.17 -7.79
CA ALA A 335 6.17 -12.00 -6.44
C ALA A 335 7.51 -12.71 -6.26
N TRP A 336 7.67 -13.90 -6.86
CA TRP A 336 8.94 -14.61 -6.86
C TRP A 336 10.02 -13.83 -7.62
N LEU A 337 9.70 -13.33 -8.82
CA LEU A 337 10.62 -12.51 -9.60
C LEU A 337 11.01 -11.24 -8.83
N SER A 338 10.04 -10.55 -8.23
CA SER A 338 10.28 -9.38 -7.39
C SER A 338 11.20 -9.70 -6.21
N MET A 339 11.04 -10.87 -5.58
CA MET A 339 11.92 -11.31 -4.50
C MET A 339 13.35 -11.51 -4.98
N VAL A 340 13.55 -12.18 -6.12
CA VAL A 340 14.88 -12.40 -6.71
C VAL A 340 15.54 -11.07 -7.05
N LEU A 341 14.80 -10.16 -7.71
CA LEU A 341 15.31 -8.83 -8.07
C LEU A 341 15.67 -8.02 -6.82
N ALA A 342 14.82 -8.03 -5.79
CA ALA A 342 15.10 -7.35 -4.53
C ALA A 342 16.31 -7.96 -3.82
N TRP A 343 16.50 -9.28 -3.89
CA TRP A 343 17.65 -9.93 -3.26
C TRP A 343 18.96 -9.60 -3.97
N VAL A 344 18.98 -9.70 -5.31
CA VAL A 344 20.17 -9.51 -6.15
C VAL A 344 20.58 -8.03 -6.23
N TYR A 345 19.61 -7.13 -6.47
CA TYR A 345 19.90 -5.71 -6.72
C TYR A 345 19.64 -4.80 -5.52
N GLY A 346 18.97 -5.30 -4.48
CA GLY A 346 18.65 -4.52 -3.28
C GLY A 346 19.86 -4.26 -2.40
N SER A 347 20.44 -3.08 -2.55
CA SER A 347 21.66 -2.61 -1.87
C SER A 347 21.41 -1.52 -0.81
N SER A 348 20.14 -1.13 -0.61
CA SER A 348 19.73 -0.14 0.40
C SER A 348 18.26 -0.31 0.76
N ALA A 349 17.87 0.24 1.91
CA ALA A 349 16.47 0.38 2.25
C ALA A 349 15.82 1.44 1.36
N PHE A 350 14.55 1.24 1.02
CA PHE A 350 13.79 2.17 0.17
C PHE A 350 12.50 2.62 0.86
N VAL A 351 12.09 3.85 0.58
CA VAL A 351 10.87 4.43 1.16
C VAL A 351 9.64 3.77 0.55
N ILE A 352 8.79 3.21 1.39
CA ILE A 352 7.51 2.60 0.97
C ILE A 352 6.30 3.40 1.41
N GLU A 353 6.48 4.32 2.34
CA GLU A 353 5.38 5.02 3.00
C GLU A 353 5.86 6.35 3.57
N SER A 354 4.99 7.36 3.55
CA SER A 354 5.11 8.52 4.42
C SER A 354 3.78 8.79 5.13
N LEU A 355 3.84 9.13 6.41
CA LEU A 355 2.69 9.46 7.25
C LEU A 355 2.87 10.82 7.91
N THR A 356 1.76 11.48 8.21
CA THR A 356 1.77 12.72 8.96
C THR A 356 0.86 12.59 10.19
N LEU A 357 1.37 13.02 11.34
CA LEU A 357 0.61 13.14 12.58
C LEU A 357 0.79 14.54 13.15
N LYS A 358 -0.23 15.40 12.97
CA LYS A 358 -0.15 16.84 13.29
C LYS A 358 1.03 17.48 12.53
N LYS A 359 2.10 17.87 13.22
CA LYS A 359 3.32 18.45 12.64
C LYS A 359 4.43 17.42 12.41
N PHE A 360 4.27 16.19 12.88
CA PHE A 360 5.29 15.15 12.79
C PHE A 360 5.21 14.42 11.46
N LYS A 361 6.33 14.38 10.74
CA LYS A 361 6.49 13.65 9.49
C LYS A 361 7.20 12.34 9.74
N MET A 362 6.67 11.26 9.18
CA MET A 362 7.19 9.91 9.40
C MET A 362 7.35 9.20 8.06
N GLN A 363 8.31 8.29 7.99
CA GLN A 363 8.50 7.42 6.83
C GLN A 363 8.67 5.97 7.25
N THR A 364 8.24 5.05 6.41
CA THR A 364 8.60 3.63 6.53
C THR A 364 9.56 3.27 5.42
N TRP A 365 10.69 2.68 5.80
CA TRP A 365 11.69 2.18 4.89
C TRP A 365 11.70 0.66 4.93
N ALA A 366 11.69 0.02 3.77
CA ALA A 366 11.76 -1.43 3.66
C ALA A 366 13.17 -1.87 3.26
N ILE A 367 13.73 -2.81 4.01
CA ILE A 367 14.91 -3.56 3.58
C ILE A 367 14.47 -4.59 2.54
N PRO A 368 15.17 -4.71 1.40
CA PRO A 368 14.81 -5.62 0.31
C PRO A 368 15.16 -7.08 0.65
N ARG A 369 14.67 -7.58 1.78
CA ARG A 369 14.89 -8.93 2.31
C ARG A 369 13.58 -9.48 2.86
N TYR A 370 13.50 -10.81 2.91
CA TYR A 370 12.32 -11.56 3.36
C TYR A 370 12.63 -12.34 4.64
N ASN A 371 11.63 -12.71 5.45
CA ASN A 371 11.83 -13.45 6.72
C ASN A 371 12.82 -14.61 6.60
N PHE A 372 12.71 -15.42 5.55
CA PHE A 372 13.56 -16.60 5.38
C PHE A 372 15.04 -16.23 5.23
N HIS A 373 15.39 -15.06 4.68
CA HIS A 373 16.77 -14.59 4.58
C HIS A 373 17.38 -14.27 5.96
N TYR A 374 16.58 -13.76 6.91
CA TYR A 374 17.03 -13.49 8.28
C TYR A 374 17.36 -14.79 9.04
N GLY A 375 16.77 -15.91 8.62
CA GLY A 375 17.09 -17.25 9.15
C GLY A 375 18.42 -17.81 8.64
N LEU A 376 19.00 -17.26 7.57
CA LEU A 376 20.25 -17.74 6.97
C LEU A 376 21.44 -17.09 7.67
N ILE A 377 22.25 -17.88 8.38
CA ILE A 377 23.38 -17.37 9.18
C ILE A 377 24.36 -16.57 8.32
N TRP A 378 24.67 -17.03 7.10
CA TRP A 378 25.60 -16.34 6.19
C TRP A 378 25.08 -15.01 5.63
N GLN A 379 23.77 -14.73 5.75
CA GLN A 379 23.19 -13.46 5.31
C GLN A 379 23.20 -12.40 6.42
N ARG A 380 23.50 -12.76 7.68
CA ARG A 380 23.41 -11.85 8.83
C ARG A 380 24.27 -10.60 8.66
N GLU A 381 25.49 -10.75 8.18
CA GLU A 381 26.41 -9.63 7.92
C GLU A 381 25.87 -8.69 6.83
N SER A 382 25.40 -9.27 5.71
CA SER A 382 24.79 -8.50 4.62
C SER A 382 23.55 -7.72 5.09
N ILE A 383 22.68 -8.35 5.89
CA ILE A 383 21.49 -7.70 6.45
C ILE A 383 21.88 -6.58 7.42
N ASN A 384 22.84 -6.83 8.30
CA ASN A 384 23.34 -5.79 9.21
C ASN A 384 23.95 -4.61 8.46
N SER A 385 24.68 -4.84 7.37
CA SER A 385 25.18 -3.77 6.51
C SER A 385 24.05 -2.91 5.92
N LEU A 386 22.92 -3.53 5.52
CA LEU A 386 21.74 -2.79 5.04
C LEU A 386 21.07 -1.98 6.15
N ILE A 387 20.93 -2.55 7.36
CA ILE A 387 20.37 -1.86 8.53
C ILE A 387 21.29 -0.69 8.93
N GLU A 388 22.60 -0.93 8.99
CA GLU A 388 23.62 0.07 9.29
C GLU A 388 23.55 1.25 8.33
N LYS A 389 23.50 0.96 7.02
CA LYS A 389 23.39 1.99 5.99
C LYS A 389 22.10 2.82 6.15
N ALA A 390 20.98 2.18 6.50
CA ALA A 390 19.73 2.89 6.77
C ALA A 390 19.83 3.79 8.03
N ILE A 391 20.50 3.32 9.08
CA ILE A 391 20.72 4.12 10.30
C ILE A 391 21.60 5.34 10.01
N LEU A 392 22.71 5.15 9.28
CA LEU A 392 23.62 6.24 8.93
C LEU A 392 22.98 7.25 7.97
N ASP A 393 22.16 6.80 7.02
CA ASP A 393 21.39 7.69 6.13
C ASP A 393 20.35 8.49 6.92
N ALA A 394 19.64 7.87 7.87
CA ALA A 394 18.72 8.57 8.75
C ALA A 394 19.44 9.61 9.63
N ASP A 395 20.59 9.26 10.23
CA ASP A 395 21.39 10.19 11.02
C ASP A 395 21.92 11.37 10.19
N GLY A 396 22.42 11.08 8.98
CA GLY A 396 22.92 12.08 8.04
C GLY A 396 21.85 13.08 7.62
N ARG A 397 20.61 12.62 7.44
CA ARG A 397 19.45 13.47 7.12
C ARG A 397 18.89 14.25 8.31
N GLY A 398 19.35 13.96 9.52
CA GLY A 398 18.86 14.61 10.75
C GLY A 398 17.55 14.04 11.28
N VAL A 399 17.25 12.77 10.99
CA VAL A 399 16.09 12.06 11.57
C VAL A 399 16.27 11.94 13.08
N ARG A 400 15.21 12.20 13.85
CA ARG A 400 15.27 12.19 15.32
C ARG A 400 15.25 10.78 15.89
N VAL A 401 14.38 9.93 15.34
CA VAL A 401 14.19 8.55 15.82
C VAL A 401 14.17 7.57 14.64
N LEU A 402 14.80 6.42 14.80
CA LEU A 402 14.67 5.27 13.92
C LEU A 402 14.18 4.06 14.72
N SER A 403 12.99 3.58 14.39
CA SER A 403 12.43 2.37 14.98
C SER A 403 12.74 1.14 14.16
N LEU A 404 13.17 0.06 14.81
CA LEU A 404 13.53 -1.20 14.17
C LEU A 404 12.34 -2.16 14.21
N GLY A 405 11.64 -2.36 13.10
CA GLY A 405 10.51 -3.28 12.97
C GLY A 405 10.92 -4.72 12.58
N LEU A 406 10.06 -5.67 12.92
CA LEU A 406 10.19 -7.09 12.60
C LEU A 406 11.56 -7.67 13.02
N LEU A 407 12.21 -8.45 12.16
CA LEU A 407 13.47 -9.12 12.47
C LEU A 407 14.69 -8.18 12.42
N ASN A 408 14.51 -6.90 12.07
CA ASN A 408 15.59 -5.90 12.11
C ASN A 408 16.12 -5.65 13.52
N GLN A 409 15.32 -5.98 14.55
CA GLN A 409 15.68 -5.90 15.96
C GLN A 409 15.96 -7.28 16.59
N ALA A 410 16.20 -8.33 15.79
CA ALA A 410 16.45 -9.65 16.36
C ALA A 410 17.73 -9.67 17.21
N LYS A 411 17.64 -10.18 18.45
CA LYS A 411 18.78 -10.26 19.38
C LYS A 411 19.99 -10.98 18.77
N GLN A 412 19.76 -12.08 18.05
CA GLN A 412 20.81 -12.86 17.38
C GLN A 412 21.44 -12.17 16.16
N LEU A 413 20.79 -11.12 15.64
CA LEU A 413 21.26 -10.37 14.47
C LEU A 413 22.16 -9.21 14.90
N ASN A 414 21.70 -8.37 15.81
CA ASN A 414 22.39 -7.13 16.19
C ASN A 414 22.15 -6.69 17.64
N GLY A 415 21.69 -7.59 18.52
CA GLY A 415 21.40 -7.24 19.92
C GLY A 415 20.29 -6.21 20.06
N SER A 416 19.23 -6.29 19.24
CA SER A 416 18.14 -5.30 19.23
C SER A 416 18.64 -3.87 18.98
N GLY A 417 19.62 -3.71 18.08
CA GLY A 417 20.23 -2.43 17.73
C GLY A 417 21.46 -2.03 18.57
N GLU A 418 21.79 -2.76 19.65
CA GLU A 418 22.93 -2.46 20.52
C GLU A 418 24.28 -2.46 19.76
N LEU A 419 24.42 -3.34 18.77
CA LEU A 419 25.59 -3.40 17.90
C LEU A 419 25.92 -2.02 17.29
N PHE A 420 24.91 -1.28 16.85
CA PHE A 420 25.10 -0.02 16.15
C PHE A 420 25.36 1.14 17.12
N THR A 421 24.76 1.14 18.31
CA THR A 421 25.05 2.14 19.34
C THR A 421 26.47 2.00 19.90
N GLN A 422 26.98 0.77 20.02
CA GLN A 422 28.37 0.51 20.42
C GLN A 422 29.35 0.92 19.32
N LYS A 423 29.04 0.60 18.06
CA LYS A 423 29.88 0.97 16.90
C LYS A 423 29.89 2.49 16.65
N TYR A 424 28.77 3.17 16.90
CA TYR A 424 28.58 4.59 16.66
C TYR A 424 28.05 5.31 17.92
N PRO A 425 28.91 5.59 18.92
CA PRO A 425 28.48 6.20 20.18
C PRO A 425 27.99 7.66 20.02
N LYS A 426 28.27 8.31 18.89
CA LYS A 426 27.89 9.70 18.60
C LYS A 426 26.63 9.82 17.72
N LEU A 427 25.84 8.75 17.56
CA LEU A 427 24.57 8.83 16.83
C LEU A 427 23.65 9.90 17.44
N ARG A 428 23.14 10.76 16.56
CA ARG A 428 22.14 11.78 16.89
C ARG A 428 20.74 11.18 16.82
N VAL A 429 20.51 10.28 15.85
CA VAL A 429 19.28 9.49 15.74
C VAL A 429 19.16 8.52 16.92
N ARG A 430 17.98 8.46 17.54
CA ARG A 430 17.69 7.49 18.60
C ARG A 430 17.13 6.20 18.03
N LEU A 431 17.73 5.09 18.40
CA LEU A 431 17.29 3.76 17.98
C LEU A 431 16.25 3.25 18.97
N VAL A 432 15.13 2.77 18.45
CA VAL A 432 14.00 2.29 19.26
C VAL A 432 13.55 0.93 18.76
N ASP A 433 13.77 -0.12 19.55
CA ASP A 433 13.23 -1.45 19.29
C ASP A 433 11.72 -1.49 19.61
N GLY A 434 11.25 -0.71 20.59
CA GLY A 434 9.85 -0.53 20.95
C GLY A 434 9.27 -1.58 21.90
N SER A 435 10.14 -2.37 22.53
CA SER A 435 9.78 -3.45 23.44
C SER A 435 8.99 -2.97 24.66
N GLY A 436 9.24 -1.76 25.17
CA GLY A 436 8.57 -1.20 26.34
C GLY A 436 7.07 -1.00 26.13
N LEU A 437 6.69 -0.40 25.00
CA LEU A 437 5.26 -0.25 24.66
C LEU A 437 4.62 -1.60 24.33
N ALA A 438 5.33 -2.50 23.65
CA ALA A 438 4.83 -3.85 23.39
C ALA A 438 4.54 -4.60 24.71
N THR A 439 5.44 -4.55 25.69
CA THR A 439 5.23 -5.09 27.03
C THR A 439 4.04 -4.43 27.73
N ALA A 440 3.89 -3.11 27.64
CA ALA A 440 2.73 -2.41 28.21
C ALA A 440 1.40 -2.91 27.62
N VAL A 441 1.33 -3.06 26.29
CA VAL A 441 0.14 -3.58 25.59
C VAL A 441 -0.19 -5.01 26.03
N VAL A 442 0.80 -5.89 26.15
CA VAL A 442 0.61 -7.26 26.66
C VAL A 442 0.07 -7.23 28.09
N LEU A 443 0.69 -6.43 28.98
CA LEU A 443 0.29 -6.34 30.39
C LEU A 443 -1.13 -5.81 30.58
N LYS A 444 -1.58 -4.89 29.73
CA LYS A 444 -2.93 -4.31 29.80
C LYS A 444 -3.98 -5.19 29.10
N SER A 445 -3.55 -6.16 28.29
CA SER A 445 -4.40 -7.19 27.70
C SER A 445 -4.75 -8.32 28.67
N ILE A 446 -3.96 -8.47 29.75
CA ILE A 446 -4.21 -9.44 30.82
C ILE A 446 -5.35 -8.94 31.73
N PRO A 447 -6.37 -9.76 32.03
CA PRO A 447 -7.44 -9.40 32.97
C PRO A 447 -6.92 -9.02 34.36
N LEU A 448 -7.54 -7.99 34.98
CA LEU A 448 -7.12 -7.38 36.25
C LEU A 448 -7.06 -8.34 37.47
N TYR A 449 -7.75 -9.48 37.42
CA TYR A 449 -7.82 -10.45 38.52
C TYR A 449 -7.12 -11.78 38.23
N THR A 450 -6.25 -11.81 37.22
CA THR A 450 -5.46 -13.00 36.89
C THR A 450 -4.46 -13.30 38.00
N LYS A 451 -4.59 -14.48 38.63
CA LYS A 451 -3.67 -14.94 39.69
C LYS A 451 -2.47 -15.71 39.17
N GLN A 452 -2.61 -16.38 38.02
CA GLN A 452 -1.60 -17.25 37.44
C GLN A 452 -1.54 -17.05 35.92
N VAL A 453 -0.32 -17.05 35.37
CA VAL A 453 -0.05 -16.94 33.94
C VAL A 453 0.99 -17.99 33.56
N PHE A 454 0.81 -18.60 32.39
CA PHE A 454 1.78 -19.52 31.82
C PHE A 454 2.61 -18.82 30.75
N LEU A 455 3.91 -18.67 30.98
CA LEU A 455 4.84 -18.10 30.01
C LEU A 455 5.54 -19.24 29.27
N PHE A 456 5.27 -19.36 27.98
CA PHE A 456 5.79 -20.42 27.13
C PHE A 456 7.04 -19.96 26.37
N GLY A 457 8.18 -20.61 26.67
CA GLY A 457 9.34 -20.73 25.78
C GLY A 457 9.82 -19.50 25.03
N SER A 458 9.70 -18.29 25.60
CA SER A 458 10.12 -17.06 24.93
C SER A 458 11.36 -16.47 25.59
N SER A 459 12.44 -16.40 24.81
CA SER A 459 13.67 -15.67 25.13
C SER A 459 13.61 -14.20 24.69
N SER A 460 12.43 -13.70 24.29
CA SER A 460 12.32 -12.30 23.88
C SER A 460 12.33 -11.36 25.07
N LYS A 461 12.89 -10.18 24.79
CA LYS A 461 12.89 -9.03 25.67
C LYS A 461 11.48 -8.69 26.20
N VAL A 462 10.46 -8.76 25.33
CA VAL A 462 9.07 -8.46 25.69
C VAL A 462 8.51 -9.49 26.68
N ALA A 463 8.77 -10.78 26.47
CA ALA A 463 8.31 -11.84 27.36
C ALA A 463 8.97 -11.78 28.74
N HIS A 464 10.30 -11.61 28.79
CA HIS A 464 11.02 -11.46 30.06
C HIS A 464 10.57 -10.23 30.85
N ALA A 465 10.37 -9.09 30.17
CA ALA A 465 9.86 -7.88 30.80
C ALA A 465 8.41 -8.04 31.30
N THR A 466 7.57 -8.72 30.52
CA THR A 466 6.18 -9.04 30.92
C THR A 466 6.17 -9.91 32.17
N ALA A 467 6.96 -10.98 32.22
CA ALA A 467 7.02 -11.85 33.40
C ALA A 467 7.56 -11.12 34.63
N THR A 468 8.61 -10.31 34.46
CA THR A 468 9.17 -9.50 35.56
C THR A 468 8.11 -8.53 36.12
N ALA A 469 7.35 -7.86 35.26
CA ALA A 469 6.29 -6.95 35.67
C ALA A 469 5.11 -7.69 36.35
N LEU A 470 4.76 -8.90 35.90
CA LEU A 470 3.72 -9.72 36.52
C LEU A 470 4.14 -10.21 37.92
N CYS A 471 5.37 -10.70 38.07
CA CYS A 471 5.89 -11.11 39.39
C CYS A 471 5.92 -9.94 40.38
N LYS A 472 6.26 -8.72 39.92
CA LYS A 472 6.19 -7.50 40.75
C LYS A 472 4.76 -7.14 41.17
N ARG A 473 3.75 -7.50 40.37
CA ARG A 473 2.32 -7.32 40.68
C ARG A 473 1.74 -8.46 41.55
N GLY A 474 2.57 -9.42 41.97
CA GLY A 474 2.12 -10.59 42.76
C GLY A 474 1.36 -11.65 41.95
N VAL A 475 1.46 -11.63 40.62
CA VAL A 475 0.89 -12.65 39.75
C VAL A 475 1.90 -13.79 39.59
N GLN A 476 1.46 -15.02 39.80
CA GLN A 476 2.34 -16.18 39.66
C GLN A 476 2.60 -16.50 38.18
N VAL A 477 3.87 -16.49 37.78
CA VAL A 477 4.33 -16.82 36.43
C VAL A 477 4.93 -18.21 36.44
N ILE A 478 4.34 -19.11 35.64
CA ILE A 478 4.80 -20.48 35.49
C ILE A 478 5.53 -20.61 34.16
N MET A 479 6.76 -21.14 34.19
CA MET A 479 7.59 -21.39 33.00
C MET A 479 7.90 -22.87 32.86
N ASN A 480 8.03 -23.32 31.60
CA ASN A 480 8.31 -24.72 31.24
C ASN A 480 9.72 -24.97 30.68
N GLN A 481 10.46 -23.91 30.33
CA GLN A 481 11.83 -24.01 29.81
C GLN A 481 12.82 -23.66 30.91
N LYS A 482 13.63 -24.64 31.33
CA LYS A 482 14.54 -24.51 32.48
C LYS A 482 15.58 -23.40 32.26
N ASN A 483 16.22 -23.37 31.08
CA ASN A 483 17.23 -22.37 30.77
C ASN A 483 16.68 -20.93 30.82
N GLU A 484 15.47 -20.72 30.29
CA GLU A 484 14.81 -19.41 30.31
C GLU A 484 14.37 -19.02 31.72
N TYR A 485 13.88 -19.98 32.50
CA TYR A 485 13.53 -19.77 33.91
C TYR A 485 14.76 -19.36 34.72
N ASP A 486 15.89 -20.05 34.56
CA ASP A 486 17.12 -19.76 35.30
C ASP A 486 17.66 -18.37 34.92
N MET A 487 17.63 -18.00 33.64
CA MET A 487 17.99 -16.65 33.19
C MET A 487 17.06 -15.57 33.75
N LEU A 488 15.75 -15.80 33.75
CA LEU A 488 14.79 -14.83 34.26
C LEU A 488 14.89 -14.68 35.78
N LYS A 489 15.14 -15.78 36.50
CA LYS A 489 15.32 -15.78 37.96
C LYS A 489 16.46 -14.86 38.40
N LEU A 490 17.51 -14.73 37.59
CA LEU A 490 18.63 -13.81 37.85
C LEU A 490 18.26 -12.33 37.62
N ARG A 491 17.22 -12.04 36.82
CA ARG A 491 16.78 -10.68 36.47
C ARG A 491 15.62 -10.16 37.34
N VAL A 492 14.87 -11.07 37.97
CA VAL A 492 13.72 -10.73 38.83
C VAL A 492 14.22 -10.34 40.23
N PRO A 493 13.68 -9.25 40.85
CA PRO A 493 14.03 -8.89 42.22
C PRO A 493 13.74 -10.03 43.20
N GLU A 494 14.61 -10.24 44.20
CA GLU A 494 14.48 -11.34 45.17
C GLU A 494 13.10 -11.40 45.85
N SER A 495 12.51 -10.24 46.16
CA SER A 495 11.16 -10.11 46.74
C SER A 495 10.04 -10.68 45.86
N SER A 496 10.27 -10.77 44.55
CA SER A 496 9.30 -11.19 43.55
C SER A 496 9.57 -12.60 43.00
N THR A 497 10.72 -13.20 43.33
CA THR A 497 11.11 -14.55 42.90
C THR A 497 10.15 -15.63 43.40
N ALA A 498 9.46 -15.41 44.52
CA ALA A 498 8.43 -16.32 45.04
C ALA A 498 7.25 -16.52 44.07
N TYR A 499 7.01 -15.55 43.18
CA TYR A 499 5.95 -15.62 42.18
C TYR A 499 6.40 -16.28 40.88
N LEU A 500 7.70 -16.56 40.70
CA LEU A 500 8.23 -17.26 39.54
C LEU A 500 8.35 -18.76 39.85
N LYS A 501 7.67 -19.62 39.10
CA LYS A 501 7.71 -21.07 39.28
C LYS A 501 8.14 -21.80 38.02
N PHE A 502 8.99 -22.80 38.20
CA PHE A 502 9.32 -23.78 37.17
C PHE A 502 8.37 -24.97 37.29
N SER A 503 7.82 -25.43 36.16
CA SER A 503 7.02 -26.65 36.07
C SER A 503 7.54 -27.50 34.92
N SER A 504 7.99 -28.72 35.23
CA SER A 504 8.30 -29.74 34.22
C SER A 504 7.04 -30.35 33.60
N ASP A 505 5.93 -30.32 34.34
CA ASP A 505 4.62 -30.69 33.83
C ASP A 505 4.12 -29.56 32.94
N GLU A 506 3.85 -29.89 31.67
CA GLU A 506 3.40 -28.92 30.67
C GLU A 506 2.02 -28.30 30.99
N ILE A 507 1.26 -28.86 31.93
CA ILE A 507 -0.10 -28.44 32.28
C ILE A 507 -0.31 -28.52 33.82
N PRO A 508 -0.38 -27.40 34.53
CA PRO A 508 -0.79 -27.41 35.94
C PRO A 508 -2.29 -27.77 36.06
N GLN A 509 -2.69 -28.60 37.03
CA GLN A 509 -4.06 -29.14 37.15
C GLN A 509 -5.11 -28.17 37.75
N VAL A 510 -4.96 -26.84 37.62
CA VAL A 510 -5.79 -25.88 38.37
C VAL A 510 -6.78 -25.10 37.49
N LYS A 511 -8.06 -25.05 37.90
CA LYS A 511 -9.16 -24.32 37.23
C LYS A 511 -9.00 -22.78 37.32
N VAL A 512 -8.16 -22.18 36.49
CA VAL A 512 -8.05 -20.70 36.33
C VAL A 512 -8.08 -20.34 34.83
N ILE A 513 -8.46 -19.10 34.49
CA ILE A 513 -8.33 -18.56 33.13
C ILE A 513 -6.87 -18.71 32.69
N TRP A 514 -6.63 -19.58 31.71
CA TRP A 514 -5.29 -19.87 31.20
C TRP A 514 -4.86 -18.77 30.26
N ILE A 515 -3.77 -18.09 30.60
CA ILE A 515 -3.15 -17.09 29.74
C ILE A 515 -1.80 -17.62 29.32
N TRP A 516 -1.66 -17.85 28.02
CA TRP A 516 -0.45 -18.35 27.41
C TRP A 516 0.24 -17.19 26.70
N ILE A 517 1.43 -16.86 27.20
CA ILE A 517 2.24 -15.76 26.68
C ILE A 517 3.48 -16.36 26.01
N GLY A 518 3.77 -15.98 24.76
CA GLY A 518 4.97 -16.49 24.08
C GLY A 518 5.09 -16.08 22.61
N ASP A 519 6.29 -16.25 22.06
CA ASP A 519 6.64 -15.81 20.69
C ASP A 519 6.36 -16.87 19.63
N ILE A 520 6.58 -18.14 19.97
CA ILE A 520 6.44 -19.30 19.08
C ILE A 520 5.72 -20.39 19.87
N ILE A 521 4.39 -20.43 19.76
CA ILE A 521 3.57 -21.49 20.33
C ILE A 521 3.15 -22.41 19.18
N ASP A 522 3.73 -23.61 19.13
CA ASP A 522 3.52 -24.55 18.03
C ASP A 522 2.14 -25.24 18.07
N ASP A 523 1.77 -25.90 16.97
CA ASP A 523 0.48 -26.58 16.85
C ASP A 523 0.27 -27.69 17.90
N LYS A 524 1.34 -28.35 18.35
CA LYS A 524 1.26 -29.43 19.35
C LYS A 524 0.99 -28.84 20.74
N GLN A 525 1.66 -27.75 21.07
CA GLN A 525 1.51 -27.00 22.31
C GLN A 525 0.11 -26.39 22.42
N GLN A 526 -0.39 -25.77 21.34
CA GLN A 526 -1.74 -25.23 21.32
C GLN A 526 -2.81 -26.31 21.50
N ARG A 527 -2.62 -27.51 20.93
CA ARG A 527 -3.56 -28.63 21.10
C ARG A 527 -3.65 -29.11 22.54
N ARG A 528 -2.55 -29.02 23.29
CA ARG A 528 -2.46 -29.42 24.71
C ARG A 528 -3.03 -28.37 25.67
N ALA A 529 -3.24 -27.12 25.23
CA ALA A 529 -3.79 -26.07 26.08
C ALA A 529 -5.22 -26.40 26.55
N PRO A 530 -5.63 -26.03 27.77
CA PRO A 530 -7.01 -26.22 28.23
C PRO A 530 -8.04 -25.45 27.39
N SER A 531 -9.29 -25.91 27.37
CA SER A 531 -10.38 -25.20 26.69
C SER A 531 -10.60 -23.81 27.32
N GLY A 532 -10.90 -22.80 26.49
CA GLY A 532 -11.07 -21.41 26.94
C GLY A 532 -9.75 -20.66 27.22
N THR A 533 -8.59 -21.22 26.85
CA THR A 533 -7.29 -20.55 26.98
C THR A 533 -7.25 -19.25 26.15
N ILE A 534 -6.65 -18.21 26.71
CA ILE A 534 -6.34 -16.94 26.04
C ILE A 534 -4.87 -16.93 25.65
N PHE A 535 -4.58 -16.94 24.36
CA PHE A 535 -3.24 -16.79 23.81
C PHE A 535 -2.93 -15.30 23.60
N ILE A 536 -1.86 -14.82 24.23
CA ILE A 536 -1.37 -13.44 24.10
C ILE A 536 0.04 -13.48 23.49
N PRO A 537 0.20 -13.15 22.20
CA PRO A 537 1.52 -13.13 21.57
C PRO A 537 2.40 -12.02 22.15
N THR A 538 3.68 -12.32 22.36
CA THR A 538 4.73 -11.32 22.66
C THR A 538 5.60 -10.98 21.46
N SER A 539 5.45 -11.73 20.36
CA SER A 539 6.22 -11.54 19.14
C SER A 539 5.55 -10.56 18.19
N GLN A 540 6.37 -10.06 17.27
CA GLN A 540 5.93 -9.27 16.13
C GLN A 540 5.28 -10.11 15.05
N PHE A 541 4.97 -11.39 15.25
CA PHE A 541 4.34 -12.25 14.25
C PHE A 541 3.08 -12.90 14.86
N PRO A 542 1.99 -13.04 14.08
CA PRO A 542 0.75 -13.58 14.62
C PRO A 542 0.89 -15.07 14.87
N LEU A 543 0.22 -15.57 15.91
CA LEU A 543 0.12 -17.00 16.18
C LEU A 543 -0.82 -17.66 15.18
N LYS A 544 -0.41 -18.82 14.66
CA LYS A 544 -1.30 -19.68 13.87
C LYS A 544 -2.42 -20.19 14.78
N LYS A 545 -3.68 -19.96 14.40
CA LYS A 545 -4.86 -20.37 15.19
C LYS A 545 -5.17 -21.85 14.95
N THR A 546 -4.88 -22.71 15.93
CA THR A 546 -5.08 -24.17 15.80
C THR A 546 -6.35 -24.67 16.49
N ARG A 547 -6.82 -23.99 17.53
CA ARG A 547 -8.04 -24.35 18.27
C ARG A 547 -9.13 -23.31 18.10
N LYS A 548 -10.39 -23.74 18.00
CA LYS A 548 -11.55 -22.84 17.86
C LYS A 548 -12.17 -22.45 19.20
N ASP A 549 -11.92 -23.24 20.24
CA ASP A 549 -12.46 -23.07 21.59
C ASP A 549 -11.53 -22.26 22.51
N CYS A 550 -10.50 -21.63 21.95
CA CYS A 550 -9.56 -20.75 22.62
C CYS A 550 -9.62 -19.34 22.02
N THR A 551 -9.27 -18.33 22.81
CA THR A 551 -9.20 -16.93 22.36
C THR A 551 -7.78 -16.61 21.94
N TYR A 552 -7.59 -16.01 20.76
CA TYR A 552 -6.29 -15.58 20.27
C TYR A 552 -6.28 -14.06 20.14
N LEU A 553 -5.48 -13.38 20.96
CA LEU A 553 -5.29 -11.94 20.82
C LEU A 553 -4.35 -11.64 19.66
N SER A 554 -4.47 -10.44 19.10
CA SER A 554 -3.55 -9.95 18.08
C SER A 554 -2.15 -9.73 18.66
N THR A 555 -1.14 -9.68 17.78
CA THR A 555 0.18 -9.13 18.14
C THR A 555 0.03 -7.75 18.81
N PRO A 556 0.90 -7.38 19.77
CA PRO A 556 0.88 -6.08 20.42
C PRO A 556 0.72 -4.93 19.42
N ALA A 557 -0.46 -4.30 19.45
CA ALA A 557 -0.88 -3.29 18.49
C ALA A 557 -1.96 -2.40 19.11
N MET A 558 -2.12 -1.21 18.54
CA MET A 558 -3.10 -0.22 18.98
C MET A 558 -3.75 0.45 17.78
N LYS A 559 -4.99 0.91 17.94
CA LYS A 559 -5.66 1.77 16.97
C LYS A 559 -4.97 3.14 16.97
N ILE A 560 -4.69 3.65 15.77
CA ILE A 560 -4.06 4.97 15.59
C ILE A 560 -5.09 6.10 15.75
N PRO A 561 -4.68 7.31 16.17
CA PRO A 561 -5.59 8.44 16.27
C PRO A 561 -6.15 8.85 14.89
N GLU A 562 -7.35 9.42 14.87
CA GLU A 562 -8.01 9.91 13.64
C GLU A 562 -7.23 11.06 12.98
N THR A 563 -6.47 11.81 13.76
CA THR A 563 -5.60 12.89 13.25
C THR A 563 -4.40 12.40 12.44
N MET A 564 -4.13 11.09 12.40
CA MET A 564 -3.09 10.53 11.54
C MET A 564 -3.59 10.45 10.10
N GLN A 565 -2.82 11.06 9.20
CA GLN A 565 -3.14 11.22 7.79
C GLN A 565 -2.22 10.39 6.90
N ASN A 566 -2.66 10.20 5.66
CA ASN A 566 -2.02 9.39 4.62
C ASN A 566 -2.01 7.89 4.94
N VAL A 567 -3.08 7.41 5.57
CA VAL A 567 -3.23 6.01 5.99
C VAL A 567 -4.12 5.25 5.01
N HIS A 568 -3.48 4.56 4.07
CA HIS A 568 -4.16 3.86 2.96
C HIS A 568 -3.71 2.42 2.74
N ALA A 569 -2.88 1.88 3.63
CA ALA A 569 -2.56 0.45 3.65
C ALA A 569 -2.43 -0.08 5.08
N CYS A 570 -2.79 -1.34 5.25
CA CYS A 570 -2.66 -2.08 6.49
C CYS A 570 -1.19 -2.38 6.80
N GLU A 571 -0.83 -2.39 8.08
CA GLU A 571 0.47 -2.89 8.52
C GLU A 571 0.43 -4.41 8.64
N ASN A 572 0.94 -5.12 7.62
CA ASN A 572 0.98 -6.57 7.56
C ASN A 572 -0.42 -7.21 7.76
N TRP A 573 -0.61 -7.98 8.83
CA TRP A 573 -1.86 -8.66 9.20
C TRP A 573 -2.79 -7.79 10.08
N LEU A 574 -2.38 -6.56 10.43
CA LEU A 574 -3.20 -5.70 11.27
C LEU A 574 -4.38 -5.10 10.48
N PRO A 575 -5.54 -4.90 11.12
CA PRO A 575 -6.68 -4.22 10.51
C PRO A 575 -6.37 -2.78 10.06
N ARG A 576 -7.28 -2.20 9.28
CA ARG A 576 -7.19 -0.79 8.88
C ARG A 576 -7.10 0.12 10.10
N ARG A 577 -6.23 1.13 10.03
CA ARG A 577 -5.96 2.08 11.13
C ARG A 577 -5.52 1.41 12.44
N VAL A 578 -4.81 0.29 12.35
CA VAL A 578 -4.13 -0.37 13.47
C VAL A 578 -2.65 -0.47 13.14
N MET A 579 -1.81 -0.16 14.13
CA MET A 579 -0.35 -0.12 13.98
C MET A 579 0.31 -0.93 15.09
N SER A 580 1.45 -1.54 14.81
CA SER A 580 2.17 -2.35 15.78
C SER A 580 2.71 -1.51 16.94
N ALA A 581 2.76 -2.07 18.14
CA ALA A 581 3.25 -1.37 19.33
C ALA A 581 4.71 -0.91 19.17
N TRP A 582 5.53 -1.70 18.48
CA TRP A 582 6.93 -1.37 18.20
C TRP A 582 7.08 -0.13 17.31
N ARG A 583 6.24 -0.02 16.26
CA ARG A 583 6.22 1.18 15.41
C ARG A 583 5.68 2.40 16.18
N ILE A 584 4.62 2.22 16.96
CA ILE A 584 4.05 3.30 17.79
C ILE A 584 5.06 3.80 18.81
N ALA A 585 5.86 2.91 19.42
CA ALA A 585 6.90 3.31 20.37
C ALA A 585 7.86 4.33 19.75
N GLY A 586 8.31 4.10 18.51
CA GLY A 586 9.13 5.07 17.78
C GLY A 586 8.45 6.44 17.60
N ILE A 587 7.14 6.45 17.35
CA ILE A 587 6.34 7.68 17.26
C ILE A 587 6.33 8.41 18.60
N ILE A 588 6.06 7.69 19.69
CA ILE A 588 6.00 8.29 21.04
C ILE A 588 7.35 8.85 21.46
N HIS A 589 8.45 8.13 21.20
CA HIS A 589 9.81 8.62 21.45
C HIS A 589 10.07 9.95 20.73
N ALA A 590 9.69 10.04 19.45
CA ALA A 590 9.85 11.26 18.66
C ALA A 590 8.97 12.41 19.18
N GLN A 591 7.72 12.12 19.57
CA GLN A 591 6.78 13.11 20.08
C GLN A 591 7.16 13.67 21.44
N GLU A 592 7.64 12.81 22.35
CA GLU A 592 8.05 13.20 23.69
C GLU A 592 9.50 13.71 23.76
N GLY A 593 10.28 13.58 22.68
CA GLY A 593 11.67 14.05 22.61
C GLY A 593 12.59 13.30 23.58
N TRP A 594 12.38 12.00 23.76
CA TRP A 594 13.24 11.21 24.64
C TRP A 594 14.62 10.97 24.03
N ASN A 595 15.66 11.27 24.80
CA ASN A 595 17.06 11.20 24.35
C ASN A 595 17.70 9.81 24.51
N MET A 596 16.93 8.82 24.95
CA MET A 596 17.42 7.46 25.24
C MET A 596 17.34 6.58 23.99
N HIS A 597 18.32 5.70 23.81
CA HIS A 597 18.18 4.55 22.90
C HIS A 597 17.39 3.45 23.63
N GLU A 598 16.37 2.91 22.99
CA GLU A 598 15.67 1.70 23.45
C GLU A 598 16.19 0.52 22.63
N CYS A 599 17.34 -0.01 23.00
CA CYS A 599 18.05 -1.11 22.32
C CYS A 599 18.71 -2.05 23.33
N GLY A 600 19.24 -3.20 22.89
CA GLY A 600 19.86 -4.16 23.81
C GLY A 600 18.87 -4.64 24.88
N ASP A 601 19.28 -4.64 26.14
CA ASP A 601 18.39 -4.91 27.28
C ASP A 601 17.67 -3.63 27.81
N ASP A 602 18.06 -2.43 27.36
CA ASP A 602 17.49 -1.16 27.81
C ASP A 602 16.06 -0.95 27.32
N MET A 603 15.15 -0.57 28.22
CA MET A 603 13.73 -0.42 27.92
C MET A 603 13.16 0.85 28.55
N MET A 604 12.24 1.51 27.84
CA MET A 604 11.49 2.62 28.40
C MET A 604 10.59 2.16 29.55
N ASP A 605 10.42 3.00 30.58
CA ASP A 605 9.47 2.69 31.66
C ASP A 605 8.06 2.42 31.11
N ILE A 606 7.51 1.26 31.50
CA ILE A 606 6.30 0.67 30.93
C ILE A 606 5.09 1.58 31.14
N GLU A 607 4.92 2.14 32.35
CA GLU A 607 3.76 2.99 32.64
C GLU A 607 3.94 4.40 32.03
N LYS A 608 5.17 4.90 31.95
CA LYS A 608 5.49 6.16 31.26
C LYS A 608 5.18 6.08 29.75
N VAL A 609 5.63 5.04 29.06
CA VAL A 609 5.38 4.87 27.63
C VAL A 609 3.90 4.59 27.33
N TRP A 610 3.24 3.81 28.19
CA TRP A 610 1.79 3.58 28.10
C TRP A 610 1.01 4.89 28.24
N SER A 611 1.29 5.67 29.28
CA SER A 611 0.59 6.93 29.56
C SER A 611 0.81 7.94 28.44
N ALA A 612 2.02 7.99 27.85
CA ALA A 612 2.29 8.81 26.67
C ALA A 612 1.50 8.33 25.44
N ALA A 613 1.44 7.03 25.17
CA ALA A 613 0.67 6.47 24.06
C ALA A 613 -0.82 6.85 24.14
N ILE A 614 -1.45 6.67 25.31
CA ILE A 614 -2.85 7.06 25.52
C ILE A 614 -3.04 8.58 25.33
N ARG A 615 -2.12 9.40 25.86
CA ARG A 615 -2.19 10.89 25.75
C ARG A 615 -2.11 11.37 24.30
N HIS A 616 -1.35 10.68 23.45
CA HIS A 616 -1.26 10.98 22.01
C HIS A 616 -2.40 10.35 21.18
N GLY A 617 -3.38 9.72 21.83
CA GLY A 617 -4.61 9.25 21.20
C GLY A 617 -4.51 7.84 20.60
N PHE A 618 -3.49 7.06 20.96
CA PHE A 618 -3.43 5.64 20.62
C PHE A 618 -4.35 4.85 21.55
N ILE A 619 -5.19 4.00 20.98
CA ILE A 619 -6.23 3.27 21.73
C ILE A 619 -5.88 1.78 21.70
N PRO A 620 -5.79 1.10 22.86
CA PRO A 620 -5.57 -0.34 22.91
C PRO A 620 -6.66 -1.09 22.15
N LEU A 621 -6.31 -2.19 21.49
CA LEU A 621 -7.30 -3.07 20.90
C LEU A 621 -8.06 -3.77 22.05
N SER A 622 -9.23 -3.24 22.44
CA SER A 622 -10.14 -3.97 23.31
C SER A 622 -10.52 -5.27 22.62
N LYS A 623 -10.52 -6.38 23.37
CA LYS A 623 -10.85 -7.75 22.92
C LYS A 623 -11.76 -7.74 21.67
N ALA A 624 -11.17 -8.09 20.53
CA ALA A 624 -11.89 -8.32 19.28
C ALA A 624 -12.90 -9.46 19.44
#